data_AF-A0A6J6D790-F1
#
_entry.id   AF-A0A6J6D790-F1
#
_cell.length_a   1.000
_cell.length_b   1.000
_cell.length_c   1.000
_cell.angle_alpha   90.00
_cell.angle_beta   90.00
_cell.angle_gamma   90.00
#
_symmetry.space_group_name_H-M   'P 1'
#
loop_
_entity.id
_entity.type
_entity.pdbx_description
1 polymer ?
#
loop_
_entity_poly.entity_id
_entity_poly.type
_entity_poly.pdbx_seq_one_letter_code
_entity_poly.pdbx_strand_id
1 'polypeptide(L)' 'MQERSAFYQNGNPRYKGKFKNSKMHGYWEFFRKDGTLMRSGSFDSGKQIGTWTTYDQAGHPYKETEFGS' A
#
# COMPACT_ATOMS: atom_id res chain seq x y z
N MET A 1 16.93 4.55 -2.42
CA MET A 1 15.59 4.00 -2.09
C MET A 1 15.23 3.08 -3.25
N GLN A 2 14.80 1.85 -2.98
CA GLN A 2 14.45 0.90 -4.05
C GLN A 2 12.93 0.81 -4.13
N GLU A 3 12.38 1.02 -5.32
CA GLU A 3 10.97 0.77 -5.59
C GLU A 3 10.77 -0.74 -5.74
N ARG A 4 9.73 -1.25 -5.08
CA ARG A 4 9.34 -2.65 -5.13
C ARG A 4 7.88 -2.72 -5.43
N SER A 5 7.57 -3.52 -6.43
CA SER A 5 6.23 -3.94 -6.76
C SER A 5 6.20 -5.46 -6.83
N ALA A 6 5.09 -6.04 -6.38
CA ALA A 6 4.79 -7.43 -6.63
C ALA A 6 3.52 -7.51 -7.45
N PHE A 7 3.39 -8.58 -8.22
CA PHE A 7 2.23 -8.83 -9.07
C PHE A 7 1.59 -10.16 -8.67
N TYR A 8 0.28 -10.27 -8.87
CA TYR A 8 -0.44 -11.52 -8.82
C TYR A 8 -0.12 -12.37 -10.06
N GLN A 9 -0.47 -13.66 -10.00
CA GLN A 9 -0.34 -14.57 -11.15
C GLN A 9 -1.08 -14.07 -12.40
N ASN A 10 -2.11 -13.24 -12.20
CA ASN A 10 -2.88 -12.62 -13.28
C ASN A 10 -2.20 -11.37 -13.90
N GLY A 11 -0.98 -11.01 -13.47
CA GLY A 11 -0.27 -9.81 -13.93
C GLY A 11 -0.68 -8.51 -13.24
N ASN A 12 -1.79 -8.50 -12.49
CA ASN A 12 -2.21 -7.33 -11.72
C ASN A 12 -1.24 -7.01 -10.57
N PRO A 13 -0.95 -5.73 -10.27
CA PRO A 13 -0.14 -5.38 -9.12
C PRO A 13 -0.80 -5.88 -7.84
N ARG A 14 0.01 -6.29 -6.88
CA ARG A 14 -0.37 -6.75 -5.55
C ARG A 14 -0.02 -5.72 -4.50
N TYR A 15 1.16 -5.15 -4.62
CA TYR A 15 1.55 -3.95 -3.91
C TYR A 15 2.61 -3.20 -4.71
N LYS A 16 2.73 -1.89 -4.46
CA LYS A 16 3.85 -1.07 -4.93
C LYS A 16 4.22 -0.05 -3.86
N GLY A 17 5.51 0.17 -3.69
CA GLY A 17 6.02 1.12 -2.72
C GLY A 17 7.54 1.13 -2.68
N LYS A 18 8.10 1.86 -1.72
CA LYS A 18 9.56 2.02 -1.57
C LYS A 18 10.09 1.27 -0.37
N PHE A 19 11.31 0.76 -0.51
CA PHE A 19 12.10 0.21 0.59
C PHE A 19 13.30 1.10 0.89
N LYS A 20 13.58 1.26 2.18
CA LYS A 20 14.76 1.92 2.73
C LYS A 20 15.34 1.01 3.81
N ASN A 21 16.64 0.70 3.71
CA ASN A 21 17.35 -0.18 4.66
C ASN A 21 16.65 -1.54 4.88
N SER A 22 16.21 -2.20 3.79
CA SER A 22 15.48 -3.46 3.83
C SER A 22 14.12 -3.42 4.56
N LYS A 23 13.60 -2.22 4.85
CA LYS A 23 12.28 -2.01 5.45
C LYS A 23 11.39 -1.16 4.54
N MET A 24 10.07 -1.37 4.64
CA MET A 24 9.09 -0.55 3.90
C MET A 24 9.15 0.90 4.38
N HIS A 25 9.25 1.83 3.44
CA HIS A 25 9.36 3.26 3.76
C HIS A 25 8.73 4.12 2.65
N GLY A 26 8.09 5.22 3.00
CA GLY A 26 7.36 6.08 2.07
C GLY A 26 5.95 5.58 1.78
N TYR A 27 5.36 6.03 0.67
CA TYR A 27 3.99 5.69 0.29
C TYR A 27 3.90 4.28 -0.31
N TRP A 28 2.84 3.58 0.04
CA TRP A 28 2.55 2.20 -0.33
C TRP A 28 1.10 2.05 -0.74
N GLU A 29 0.90 1.32 -1.82
CA GLU A 29 -0.41 1.00 -2.37
C GLU A 29 -0.52 -0.51 -2.52
N PHE A 30 -1.61 -1.06 -2.00
CA PHE A 30 -1.97 -2.47 -2.06
C PHE A 30 -3.19 -2.61 -2.95
N PHE A 31 -3.16 -3.59 -3.82
CA PHE A 31 -4.18 -3.85 -4.82
C PHE A 31 -4.75 -5.24 -4.63
N ARG A 32 -6.00 -5.43 -5.04
CA ARG A 32 -6.66 -6.74 -5.07
C ARG A 32 -6.23 -7.53 -6.30
N LYS A 33 -6.55 -8.83 -6.32
CA LYS A 33 -6.37 -9.69 -7.51
C LYS A 33 -7.05 -9.12 -8.77
N ASP A 34 -8.14 -8.39 -8.57
CA ASP A 34 -8.92 -7.73 -9.61
C ASP A 34 -8.25 -6.47 -10.18
N GLY A 35 -7.22 -5.94 -9.50
CA GLY A 35 -6.55 -4.69 -9.87
C GLY A 35 -7.09 -3.46 -9.13
N THR A 36 -8.22 -3.56 -8.43
CA THR A 36 -8.75 -2.48 -7.60
C THR A 36 -7.80 -2.16 -6.44
N LEU A 37 -7.62 -0.88 -6.17
CA LEU A 37 -6.90 -0.43 -4.98
C LEU A 37 -7.64 -0.96 -3.74
N MET A 38 -6.90 -1.63 -2.87
CA MET A 38 -7.41 -2.23 -1.63
C MET A 38 -7.11 -1.31 -0.45
N ARG A 39 -5.88 -0.81 -0.38
CA ARG A 39 -5.42 -0.01 0.75
C ARG A 39 -4.21 0.82 0.33
N SER A 40 -4.11 2.04 0.80
CA SER A 40 -2.96 2.90 0.59
C SER A 40 -2.57 3.61 1.88
N GLY A 41 -1.32 4.02 1.99
CA GLY A 41 -0.81 4.74 3.16
C GLY A 41 0.71 4.80 3.17
N SER A 42 1.27 5.35 4.23
CA SER A 42 2.73 5.48 4.36
C SER A 42 3.30 4.51 5.37
N PHE A 43 4.53 4.08 5.11
CA PHE A 43 5.35 3.37 6.09
C PHE A 43 6.57 4.19 6.47
N ASP A 44 6.98 4.10 7.72
CA ASP A 44 8.30 4.49 8.18
C ASP A 44 9.00 3.29 8.82
N SER A 45 10.16 2.91 8.28
CA SER A 45 10.99 1.85 8.87
C SER A 45 10.23 0.54 9.15
N GLY A 46 9.26 0.19 8.29
CA GLY A 46 8.41 -0.98 8.40
C GLY A 46 7.14 -0.80 9.25
N LYS A 47 6.93 0.36 9.87
CA LYS A 47 5.74 0.70 10.64
C LYS A 47 4.78 1.53 9.81
N GLN A 48 3.48 1.26 9.91
CA GLN A 48 2.44 2.08 9.29
C GLN A 48 2.40 3.44 9.99
N ILE A 49 2.48 4.53 9.24
CA ILE A 49 2.39 5.90 9.76
C ILE A 49 1.43 6.75 8.92
N GLY A 50 0.90 7.80 9.53
CA GLY A 50 -0.01 8.75 8.90
C GLY A 50 -1.37 8.11 8.57
N THR A 51 -2.08 8.71 7.63
CA THR A 51 -3.42 8.26 7.25
C THR A 51 -3.34 7.10 6.26
N TRP A 52 -4.05 6.04 6.61
CA TRP A 52 -4.21 4.84 5.81
C TRP A 52 -5.63 4.75 5.30
N THR A 53 -5.80 4.79 4.00
CA THR A 53 -7.11 4.70 3.36
C THR A 53 -7.33 3.28 2.87
N THR A 54 -8.41 2.65 3.32
CA THR A 54 -8.92 1.37 2.84
C THR A 54 -10.03 1.66 1.84
N TYR A 55 -9.96 1.01 0.69
CA TYR A 55 -10.90 1.22 -0.39
C TYR A 55 -11.85 0.03 -0.49
N ASP A 56 -13.09 0.26 -0.94
CA ASP A 56 -14.07 -0.80 -1.17
C ASP A 56 -13.75 -1.57 -2.48
N GLN A 57 -14.60 -2.55 -2.85
CA GLN A 57 -14.43 -3.36 -4.07
C GLN A 57 -14.51 -2.54 -5.38
N ALA A 58 -15.21 -1.41 -5.37
CA ALA A 58 -15.28 -0.46 -6.47
C ALA A 58 -14.08 0.53 -6.48
N GLY A 59 -13.25 0.53 -5.44
CA GLY A 59 -12.06 1.38 -5.36
C GLY A 59 -12.33 2.76 -4.78
N HIS A 60 -13.47 2.98 -4.13
CA HIS A 60 -13.74 4.22 -3.40
C HIS A 60 -13.20 4.14 -1.97
N PRO A 61 -12.74 5.25 -1.39
CA PRO A 61 -12.31 5.28 0.01
C PRO A 61 -13.47 4.89 0.92
N TYR A 62 -13.33 3.74 1.58
CA TYR A 62 -14.32 3.19 2.51
C TYR A 62 -14.01 3.58 3.95
N LYS A 63 -12.73 3.57 4.31
CA LYS A 63 -12.29 3.81 5.68
C LYS A 63 -10.90 4.40 5.73
N GLU A 64 -10.74 5.48 6.48
CA GLU A 64 -9.44 6.04 6.81
C GLU A 64 -9.05 5.62 8.23
N THR A 65 -7.78 5.36 8.46
CA THR A 65 -7.24 4.97 9.76
C THR A 65 -5.94 5.74 9.95
N GLU A 66 -5.89 6.54 11.00
CA GLU A 66 -4.68 7.27 11.36
C GLU A 66 -3.77 6.37 12.20
N PHE A 67 -2.52 6.22 11.76
CA PHE A 67 -1.47 5.56 12.51
C PHE A 67 -0.51 6.63 13.02
N GLY A 68 -0.31 6.67 14.34
CA GLY A 68 0.61 7.60 14.97
C GLY A 68 2.03 7.47 14.41
N SER A 69 2.62 8.62 14.08
CA SER A 69 4.01 8.78 13.61
C SER A 69 5.02 8.49 14.71
#